data_AF-A0A6B9VN60-F1
#
_entry.id   AF-A0A6B9VN60-F1
#
_cell.length_a   1.000
_cell.length_b   1.000
_cell.length_c   1.000
_cell.angle_alpha   90.00
_cell.angle_beta   90.00
_cell.angle_gamma   90.00
#
_symmetry.space_group_name_H-M   'P 1'
#
loop_
_entity.id
_entity.type
_entity.pdbx_description
1 polymer ?
#
loop_
_entity_poly.entity_id
_entity_poly.type
_entity_poly.pdbx_seq_one_letter_code
_entity_poly.pdbx_strand_id
1 'polypeptide(L)'
;RVIQPGPIDDVYSPYDQDQSYDPHSSGRSRAGFQEDEIDHSGDEQDVMSLVDEYLNKIRLNDVPNNISDYAITYLDHSKNAVRIYAGQIKDFELIRPCLEPFVQYFNVLTDDLTNEYKRCGERCYQDRINYFASSVSQYTVITSQCINRAAEV
;
A
#
# COMPACT_ATOMS: atom_id res chain seq x y z
N ARG A 1 16.56 -7.65 54.56
CA ARG A 1 15.09 -7.85 54.56
C ARG A 1 14.65 -7.83 53.12
N VAL A 2 14.21 -8.98 52.61
CA VAL A 2 13.78 -9.19 51.23
C VAL A 2 12.29 -8.83 51.19
N ILE A 3 11.91 -7.91 50.30
CA ILE A 3 10.51 -7.52 50.08
C ILE A 3 9.95 -8.47 49.01
N GLN A 4 8.99 -9.31 49.40
CA GLN A 4 8.19 -10.10 48.47
C GLN A 4 7.11 -9.21 47.83
N PRO A 5 6.78 -9.35 46.55
CA PRO A 5 5.56 -8.81 45.99
C PRO A 5 4.38 -9.77 46.22
N GLY A 6 3.27 -9.22 46.74
CA GLY A 6 1.97 -9.87 46.88
C GLY A 6 1.19 -9.95 45.54
N PRO A 7 -0.04 -10.50 45.56
CA PRO A 7 -0.75 -10.97 44.38
C PRO A 7 -1.33 -9.83 43.54
N ILE A 8 -1.39 -10.08 42.23
CA ILE A 8 -1.97 -9.20 41.21
C ILE A 8 -3.45 -9.58 41.09
N ASP A 9 -4.34 -8.70 41.55
CA ASP A 9 -5.78 -8.81 41.30
C ASP A 9 -6.17 -7.93 40.11
N ASP A 10 -6.72 -8.60 39.09
CA ASP A 10 -7.71 -8.19 38.09
C ASP A 10 -7.71 -6.75 37.55
N VAL A 11 -7.04 -6.56 36.41
CA VAL A 11 -7.38 -5.50 35.45
C VAL A 11 -8.28 -6.09 34.37
N TYR A 12 -9.54 -5.68 34.39
CA TYR A 12 -10.55 -5.90 33.37
C TYR A 12 -10.07 -5.34 32.01
N SER A 13 -9.83 -6.21 31.03
CA SER A 13 -9.49 -5.85 29.64
C SER A 13 -10.66 -6.20 28.73
N PRO A 14 -11.36 -5.24 28.11
CA PRO A 14 -12.41 -5.53 27.14
C PRO A 14 -11.83 -5.54 25.73
N TYR A 15 -11.18 -6.64 25.34
CA TYR A 15 -10.87 -6.95 23.94
C TYR A 15 -10.96 -8.45 23.71
N ASP A 16 -12.20 -8.95 23.68
CA ASP A 16 -12.57 -10.14 22.93
C ASP A 16 -12.89 -9.70 21.50
N GLN A 17 -12.12 -10.19 20.53
CA GLN A 17 -12.65 -10.64 19.24
C GLN A 17 -11.61 -11.54 18.56
N ASP A 18 -11.64 -12.81 18.96
CA ASP A 18 -11.11 -13.93 18.18
C ASP A 18 -11.73 -13.91 16.77
N GLN A 19 -10.93 -13.53 15.76
CA GLN A 19 -11.25 -13.85 14.36
C GLN A 19 -10.59 -15.18 14.00
N SER A 20 -11.30 -16.26 14.29
CA SER A 20 -11.02 -17.59 13.75
C SER A 20 -11.37 -17.60 12.26
N TYR A 21 -10.37 -17.83 11.40
CA TYR A 21 -10.53 -17.95 9.96
C TYR A 21 -10.85 -19.42 9.62
N ASP A 22 -12.09 -19.74 9.25
CA ASP A 22 -12.51 -21.06 8.75
C ASP A 22 -12.65 -21.01 7.21
N PRO A 23 -11.83 -21.77 6.44
CA PRO A 23 -11.81 -21.71 4.98
C PRO A 23 -12.83 -22.62 4.28
N HIS A 24 -13.81 -23.21 4.97
CA HIS A 24 -14.79 -24.13 4.34
C HIS A 24 -16.24 -23.85 4.71
N SER A 25 -16.87 -22.82 4.13
CA SER A 25 -18.34 -22.72 4.09
C SER A 25 -18.86 -22.59 2.66
N SER A 26 -19.19 -23.74 2.08
CA SER A 26 -19.95 -23.87 0.85
C SER A 26 -21.45 -23.70 1.12
N GLY A 27 -22.04 -22.67 0.50
CA GLY A 27 -23.40 -22.71 -0.05
C GLY A 27 -24.58 -22.58 0.92
N ARG A 28 -25.29 -21.44 0.83
CA ARG A 28 -26.75 -21.40 0.62
C ARG A 28 -27.20 -20.00 0.20
N SER A 29 -27.89 -19.97 -0.93
CA SER A 29 -28.40 -18.83 -1.67
C SER A 29 -29.44 -17.98 -0.90
N ARG A 30 -29.48 -16.68 -1.17
CA ARG A 30 -30.69 -15.85 -1.01
C ARG A 30 -30.91 -15.04 -2.28
N ALA A 31 -31.90 -15.46 -3.05
CA ALA A 31 -32.38 -14.78 -4.26
C ALA A 31 -33.30 -13.61 -3.88
N GLY A 32 -33.23 -12.55 -4.67
CA GLY A 32 -34.20 -11.46 -4.68
C GLY A 32 -33.59 -10.09 -4.92
N PHE A 33 -32.94 -9.87 -6.07
CA PHE A 33 -32.85 -8.54 -6.66
C PHE A 33 -33.16 -8.64 -8.14
N GLN A 34 -34.21 -7.92 -8.52
CA GLN A 34 -34.69 -7.73 -9.87
C GLN A 34 -33.63 -6.99 -10.69
N GLU A 35 -33.41 -7.48 -11.91
CA GLU A 35 -32.64 -6.83 -12.96
C GLU A 35 -33.29 -5.49 -13.31
N ASP A 36 -32.54 -4.40 -13.12
CA ASP A 36 -32.57 -3.29 -14.06
C ASP A 36 -31.28 -3.41 -14.86
N GLU A 37 -31.38 -4.02 -16.06
CA GLU A 37 -30.36 -3.94 -17.10
C GLU A 37 -30.22 -2.48 -17.50
N ILE A 38 -29.28 -1.76 -16.87
CA ILE A 38 -28.85 -0.47 -17.37
C ILE A 38 -27.65 -0.72 -18.28
N ASP A 39 -27.92 -0.60 -19.58
CA ASP A 39 -26.96 -0.55 -20.67
C ASP A 39 -25.91 0.55 -20.38
N HIS A 40 -24.65 0.18 -20.14
CA HIS A 40 -23.52 1.10 -19.93
C HIS A 40 -22.53 0.95 -21.09
N SER A 41 -22.95 1.42 -22.26
CA SER A 41 -22.04 1.71 -23.37
C SER A 41 -21.38 3.07 -23.13
N GLY A 42 -20.27 3.06 -22.38
CA GLY A 42 -19.41 4.23 -22.19
C GLY A 42 -18.48 4.06 -21.00
N ASP A 43 -17.35 3.36 -21.20
CA ASP A 43 -16.13 3.29 -20.37
C ASP A 43 -16.16 4.05 -19.02
N GLU A 44 -16.94 3.59 -18.05
CA GLU A 44 -16.75 3.98 -16.65
C GLU A 44 -15.53 3.22 -16.14
N GLN A 45 -14.36 3.85 -16.28
CA GLN A 45 -13.13 3.31 -15.73
C GLN A 45 -13.20 3.41 -14.21
N ASP A 46 -13.25 2.26 -13.54
CA ASP A 46 -13.25 2.14 -12.09
C ASP A 46 -12.06 2.91 -11.46
N VAL A 47 -12.29 3.62 -10.35
CA VAL A 47 -11.27 4.42 -9.64
C VAL A 47 -10.06 3.57 -9.31
N MET A 48 -10.27 2.32 -8.89
CA MET A 48 -9.15 1.42 -8.57
C MET A 48 -8.33 1.05 -9.80
N SER A 49 -8.95 0.96 -10.97
CA SER A 49 -8.24 0.75 -12.23
C SER A 49 -7.34 1.96 -12.57
N LEU A 50 -7.80 3.18 -12.32
CA LEU A 50 -7.00 4.41 -12.50
C LEU A 50 -5.85 4.50 -11.48
N VAL A 51 -6.11 4.14 -10.22
CA VAL A 51 -5.07 4.05 -9.19
C VAL A 51 -3.99 3.05 -9.62
N ASP A 52 -4.39 1.86 -10.07
CA ASP A 52 -3.45 0.85 -10.53
C ASP A 52 -2.64 1.30 -11.76
N GLU A 53 -3.25 2.03 -12.70
CA GLU A 53 -2.52 2.62 -13.82
C GLU A 53 -1.38 3.53 -13.32
N TYR A 54 -1.64 4.38 -12.33
CA TYR A 54 -0.62 5.24 -11.74
C TYR A 54 0.46 4.45 -11.02
N LEU A 55 0.09 3.49 -10.18
CA LEU A 55 1.04 2.67 -9.43
C LEU A 55 1.93 1.80 -10.34
N ASN A 56 1.41 1.40 -11.51
CA ASN A 56 2.13 0.63 -12.51
C ASN A 56 3.18 1.44 -13.29
N LYS A 57 3.15 2.79 -13.20
CA LYS A 57 4.20 3.67 -13.73
C LYS A 57 5.49 3.58 -12.91
N ILE A 58 5.40 3.18 -11.64
CA ILE A 58 6.56 3.01 -10.75
C ILE A 58 7.19 1.64 -10.97
N ARG A 59 8.43 1.60 -11.44
CA ARG A 59 9.15 0.35 -11.71
C ARG A 59 10.63 0.49 -11.38
N LEU A 60 11.20 -0.53 -10.76
CA LEU A 60 12.65 -0.67 -10.64
C LEU A 60 13.15 -1.49 -11.83
N ASN A 61 13.86 -0.84 -12.74
CA ASN A 61 14.43 -1.49 -13.93
C ASN A 61 15.95 -1.58 -13.83
N ASP A 62 16.55 -2.49 -14.59
CA ASP A 62 18.01 -2.63 -14.76
C ASP A 62 18.82 -2.91 -13.46
N VAL A 63 18.17 -3.41 -12.41
CA VAL A 63 18.83 -3.99 -11.24
C VAL A 63 18.53 -5.49 -11.24
N PRO A 64 19.53 -6.38 -11.13
CA PRO A 64 19.29 -7.82 -11.08
C PRO A 64 18.39 -8.23 -9.91
N ASN A 65 17.51 -9.20 -10.17
CA ASN A 65 16.52 -9.68 -9.20
C ASN A 65 17.13 -10.07 -7.85
N ASN A 66 18.29 -10.76 -7.86
CA ASN A 66 18.99 -11.19 -6.65
C ASN A 66 19.47 -10.05 -5.73
N ILE A 67 19.39 -8.79 -6.20
CA ILE A 67 19.75 -7.57 -5.47
C ILE A 67 18.52 -6.70 -5.24
N SER A 68 17.56 -6.69 -6.18
CA SER A 68 16.39 -5.81 -6.14
C SER A 68 15.25 -6.28 -5.24
N ASP A 69 15.21 -7.55 -4.81
CA ASP A 69 14.10 -8.12 -4.04
C ASP A 69 13.69 -7.26 -2.83
N TYR A 70 14.69 -6.72 -2.11
CA TYR A 70 14.43 -5.85 -0.97
C TYR A 70 13.76 -4.53 -1.37
N ALA A 71 14.22 -3.87 -2.44
CA ALA A 71 13.60 -2.64 -2.94
C ALA A 71 12.18 -2.89 -3.45
N ILE A 72 11.98 -3.99 -4.20
CA ILE A 72 10.68 -4.40 -4.74
C ILE A 72 9.68 -4.62 -3.61
N THR A 73 10.08 -5.27 -2.53
CA THR A 73 9.23 -5.48 -1.34
C THR A 73 8.71 -4.15 -0.77
N TYR A 74 9.56 -3.12 -0.66
CA TYR A 74 9.14 -1.80 -0.19
C TYR A 74 8.22 -1.08 -1.18
N LEU A 75 8.51 -1.18 -2.48
CA LEU A 75 7.65 -0.63 -3.53
C LEU A 75 6.26 -1.27 -3.48
N ASP A 76 6.19 -2.59 -3.39
CA ASP A 76 4.92 -3.31 -3.35
C ASP A 76 4.13 -3.02 -2.08
N HIS A 77 4.81 -2.99 -0.92
CA HIS A 77 4.18 -2.57 0.33
C HIS A 77 3.59 -1.15 0.21
N SER A 78 4.35 -0.21 -0.35
CA SER A 78 3.91 1.16 -0.54
C SER A 78 2.71 1.27 -1.49
N LYS A 79 2.76 0.61 -2.65
CA LYS A 79 1.66 0.55 -3.61
C LYS A 79 0.40 -0.05 -2.97
N ASN A 80 0.54 -1.12 -2.20
CA ASN A 80 -0.58 -1.74 -1.50
C ASN A 80 -1.18 -0.83 -0.43
N ALA A 81 -0.36 -0.09 0.33
CA ALA A 81 -0.87 0.91 1.26
C ALA A 81 -1.70 1.97 0.53
N VAL A 82 -1.21 2.50 -0.59
CA VAL A 82 -1.96 3.47 -1.41
C VAL A 82 -3.29 2.89 -1.89
N ARG A 83 -3.32 1.63 -2.38
CA ARG A 83 -4.56 0.96 -2.79
C ARG A 83 -5.58 0.87 -1.67
N ILE A 84 -5.15 0.51 -0.46
CA ILE A 84 -6.04 0.36 0.71
C ILE A 84 -6.75 1.69 1.00
N TYR A 85 -6.01 2.80 1.00
CA TYR A 85 -6.60 4.12 1.27
C TYR A 85 -7.43 4.64 0.10
N ALA A 86 -7.02 4.37 -1.14
CA ALA A 86 -7.76 4.78 -2.33
C ALA A 86 -9.07 3.98 -2.52
N GLY A 87 -9.18 2.76 -1.99
CA GLY A 87 -10.36 1.90 -2.14
C GLY A 87 -11.66 2.45 -1.54
N GLN A 88 -11.59 3.53 -0.77
CA GLN A 88 -12.77 4.21 -0.19
C GLN A 88 -13.22 5.41 -1.04
N ILE A 89 -12.47 5.77 -2.07
CA ILE A 89 -12.65 6.98 -2.87
C ILE A 89 -13.51 6.66 -4.09
N LYS A 90 -14.53 7.49 -4.33
CA LYS A 90 -15.45 7.35 -5.48
C LYS A 90 -15.08 8.23 -6.67
N ASP A 91 -14.30 9.28 -6.44
CA ASP A 91 -13.86 10.21 -7.47
C ASP A 91 -12.33 10.26 -7.49
N PHE A 92 -11.75 9.78 -8.58
CA PHE A 92 -10.30 9.75 -8.78
C PHE A 92 -9.68 11.16 -8.77
N GLU A 93 -10.43 12.19 -9.20
CA GLU A 93 -9.91 13.56 -9.27
C GLU A 93 -9.55 14.12 -7.89
N LEU A 94 -10.19 13.64 -6.83
CA LEU A 94 -9.89 14.03 -5.45
C LEU A 94 -8.51 13.55 -4.99
N ILE A 95 -8.06 12.39 -5.48
CA ILE A 95 -6.80 11.78 -5.07
C ILE A 95 -5.68 11.87 -6.10
N ARG A 96 -5.98 12.23 -7.36
CA ARG A 96 -4.98 12.49 -8.40
C ARG A 96 -3.83 13.41 -7.91
N PRO A 97 -4.09 14.54 -7.21
CA PRO A 97 -3.03 15.42 -6.72
C PRO A 97 -2.13 14.76 -5.65
N CYS A 98 -2.58 13.69 -4.99
CA CYS A 98 -1.76 12.91 -4.07
C CYS A 98 -0.92 11.86 -4.83
N LEU A 99 -1.49 11.24 -5.87
CA LEU A 99 -0.86 10.16 -6.63
C LEU A 99 0.21 10.65 -7.61
N GLU A 100 0.03 11.82 -8.22
CA GLU A 100 1.01 12.38 -9.17
C GLU A 100 2.40 12.60 -8.53
N PRO A 101 2.51 13.32 -7.39
CA PRO A 101 3.80 13.48 -6.71
C PRO A 101 4.36 12.15 -6.20
N PHE A 102 3.50 11.23 -5.76
CA PHE A 102 3.90 9.90 -5.34
C PHE A 102 4.61 9.13 -6.47
N VAL A 103 4.01 9.06 -7.65
CA VAL A 103 4.63 8.40 -8.81
C VAL A 103 5.92 9.08 -9.22
N GLN A 104 5.94 10.41 -9.29
CA GLN A 104 7.13 11.17 -9.67
C GLN A 104 8.29 10.93 -8.70
N TYR A 105 8.03 11.03 -7.40
CA TYR A 105 9.07 10.85 -6.38
C TYR A 105 9.59 9.41 -6.35
N PHE A 106 8.71 8.43 -6.48
CA PHE A 106 9.12 7.03 -6.51
C PHE A 106 9.97 6.70 -7.74
N ASN A 107 9.66 7.28 -8.90
CA ASN A 107 10.49 7.13 -10.09
C ASN A 107 11.90 7.73 -9.89
N VAL A 108 12.00 8.90 -9.24
CA VAL A 108 13.31 9.48 -8.88
C VAL A 108 14.10 8.53 -7.98
N LEU A 109 13.44 7.92 -6.98
CA LEU A 109 14.08 6.98 -6.06
C LEU A 109 14.52 5.69 -6.75
N THR A 110 13.71 5.13 -7.65
CA THR A 110 14.08 3.92 -8.41
C THR A 110 15.20 4.21 -9.40
N ASP A 111 15.16 5.35 -10.09
CA ASP A 111 16.22 5.76 -11.01
C ASP A 111 17.54 5.99 -10.28
N ASP A 112 17.51 6.60 -9.09
CA ASP A 112 18.68 6.79 -8.24
C ASP A 112 19.31 5.45 -7.82
N LEU A 113 18.50 4.48 -7.38
CA LEU A 113 19.00 3.12 -7.08
C LEU A 113 19.61 2.44 -8.30
N THR A 114 18.94 2.51 -9.45
CA THR A 114 19.43 1.91 -10.70
C THR A 114 20.73 2.57 -11.15
N ASN A 115 20.83 3.90 -11.03
CA ASN A 115 22.04 4.64 -11.39
C ASN A 115 23.20 4.32 -10.46
N GLU A 116 22.97 4.21 -9.15
CA GLU A 116 24.00 3.78 -8.20
C GLU A 116 24.47 2.35 -8.48
N TYR A 117 23.56 1.44 -8.80
CA TYR A 117 23.92 0.09 -9.25
C TYR A 117 24.76 0.13 -10.55
N LYS A 118 24.35 0.90 -11.57
CA LYS A 118 25.12 1.04 -12.81
C LYS A 118 26.51 1.67 -12.58
N ARG A 119 26.64 2.54 -11.57
CA ARG A 119 27.88 3.26 -11.25
C ARG A 119 28.97 2.36 -10.66
N CYS A 120 28.64 1.50 -9.69
CA CYS A 120 29.64 0.62 -9.07
C CYS A 120 29.14 -0.77 -8.63
N GLY A 121 28.01 -1.21 -9.18
CA GLY A 121 27.42 -2.50 -8.91
C GLY A 121 26.80 -2.58 -7.52
N GLU A 122 26.87 -3.78 -6.94
CA GLU A 122 26.22 -4.11 -5.67
C GLU A 122 26.63 -3.20 -4.51
N ARG A 123 27.91 -2.79 -4.44
CA ARG A 123 28.40 -1.96 -3.34
C ARG A 123 27.63 -0.62 -3.23
N CYS A 124 27.54 0.12 -4.33
CA CYS A 124 26.85 1.41 -4.35
C CYS A 124 25.35 1.25 -4.08
N TYR A 125 24.76 0.18 -4.62
CA TYR A 125 23.36 -0.13 -4.35
C TYR A 125 23.10 -0.37 -2.86
N GLN A 126 23.94 -1.18 -2.19
CA GLN A 126 23.79 -1.48 -0.76
C GLN A 126 23.99 -0.24 0.12
N ASP A 127 24.88 0.67 -0.27
CA ASP A 127 25.04 1.94 0.45
C ASP A 127 23.77 2.83 0.32
N ARG A 128 23.02 2.69 -0.78
CA ARG A 128 21.87 3.53 -1.11
C ARG A 128 20.51 2.94 -0.69
N ILE A 129 20.41 1.63 -0.57
CA ILE A 129 19.12 0.93 -0.36
C ILE A 129 18.41 1.33 0.94
N ASN A 130 19.14 1.65 2.00
CA ASN A 130 18.55 2.11 3.26
C ASN A 130 17.90 3.50 3.13
N TYR A 131 18.52 4.39 2.35
CA TYR A 131 17.95 5.70 2.05
C TYR A 131 16.68 5.55 1.21
N PHE A 132 16.71 4.67 0.21
CA PHE A 132 15.53 4.33 -0.60
C PHE A 132 14.38 3.82 0.27
N ALA A 133 14.62 2.79 1.10
CA ALA A 133 13.59 2.16 1.94
C ALA A 133 12.97 3.15 2.94
N SER A 134 13.80 4.01 3.54
CA SER A 134 13.34 5.05 4.47
C SER A 134 12.49 6.11 3.76
N SER A 135 12.92 6.54 2.56
CA SER A 135 12.21 7.54 1.76
C SER A 135 10.87 7.00 1.25
N VAL A 136 10.84 5.76 0.75
CA VAL A 136 9.61 5.06 0.36
C VAL A 136 8.65 5.01 1.54
N SER A 137 9.09 4.55 2.71
CA SER A 137 8.24 4.46 3.90
C SER A 137 7.63 5.80 4.31
N GLN A 138 8.46 6.85 4.43
CA GLN A 138 7.99 8.18 4.85
C GLN A 138 7.01 8.77 3.83
N TYR A 139 7.33 8.70 2.54
CA TYR A 139 6.49 9.31 1.50
C TYR A 139 5.20 8.52 1.27
N THR A 140 5.19 7.21 1.53
CA THR A 140 3.96 6.41 1.58
C THR A 140 3.01 6.96 2.64
N VAL A 141 3.49 7.19 3.87
CA VAL A 141 2.67 7.74 4.97
C VAL A 141 2.09 9.11 4.59
N ILE A 142 2.91 9.99 4.02
CA ILE A 142 2.46 11.32 3.57
C ILE A 142 1.35 11.19 2.51
N THR A 143 1.53 10.28 1.55
CA THR A 143 0.56 10.06 0.46
C THR A 143 -0.74 9.47 1.00
N SER A 144 -0.66 8.48 1.88
CA SER A 144 -1.82 7.89 2.56
C SER A 144 -2.61 8.94 3.36
N GLN A 145 -1.93 9.85 4.04
CA GLN A 145 -2.58 10.96 4.75
C GLN A 145 -3.25 11.96 3.80
N CYS A 146 -2.62 12.26 2.66
CA CYS A 146 -3.21 13.09 1.61
C CYS A 146 -4.51 12.48 1.09
N ILE A 147 -4.49 11.18 0.77
CA ILE A 147 -5.66 10.43 0.30
C ILE A 147 -6.79 10.43 1.33
N ASN A 148 -6.48 10.16 2.60
CA ASN A 148 -7.50 10.16 3.66
C ASN A 148 -8.18 11.52 3.80
N ARG A 149 -7.43 12.62 3.76
CA ARG A 149 -8.00 13.97 3.82
C ARG A 149 -8.88 14.27 2.62
N ALA A 150 -8.52 13.78 1.43
CA ALA A 150 -9.33 13.93 0.23
C ALA A 150 -10.66 13.16 0.33
N ALA A 151 -10.72 12.08 1.13
CA ALA A 151 -11.94 11.31 1.39
C ALA A 151 -12.93 12.03 2.34
N GLU A 152 -12.45 13.00 3.11
CA GLU A 152 -13.24 13.74 4.11
C GLU A 152 -13.96 14.97 3.52
N VAL A 153 -13.71 15.30 2.25
CA VAL A 153 -14.27 16.45 1.51
C VAL A 153 -15.50 16.02 0.72
#